data_AF-A0A177K6Y5-F1
#
_entry.id   AF-A0A177K6Y5-F1
#
_cell.length_a   1.000
_cell.length_b   1.000
_cell.length_c   1.000
_cell.angle_alpha   90.00
_cell.angle_beta   90.00
_cell.angle_gamma   90.00
#
_symmetry.space_group_name_H-M   'P 1'
#
loop_
_entity.id
_entity.type
_entity.pdbx_description
1 polymer ?
#
loop_
_entity_poly.entity_id
_entity_poly.type
_entity_poly.pdbx_seq_one_letter_code
_entity_poly.pdbx_strand_id
1 'polypeptide(L)'
;MKITRSSDWRDALPFETPVLAADAVPGEPTRCVSCPAGSEPRERTELWVVKHRHPNNHAGFVRYYCAEHAPKTAPPPPPSVARPGKARGTAPKPRPERTVAPKRPAASLDVVRAMCPDCFVEVSATGVCGMCGQQVA
;
A
#
# COMPACT_ATOMS: atom_id res chain seq x y z
N MET A 1 27.63 2.24 23.92
CA MET A 1 26.31 2.86 23.74
C MET A 1 25.44 1.91 22.91
N LYS A 2 24.49 1.17 23.51
CA LYS A 2 23.53 0.36 22.74
C LYS A 2 22.39 1.27 22.33
N ILE A 3 22.28 1.57 21.04
CA ILE A 3 21.12 2.27 20.48
C ILE A 3 19.97 1.26 20.48
N THR A 4 19.22 1.20 21.59
CA THR A 4 17.90 0.57 21.58
C THR A 4 17.07 1.33 20.58
N ARG A 5 16.65 0.68 19.48
CA ARG A 5 15.67 1.23 18.56
C ARG A 5 14.45 1.64 19.39
N SER A 6 14.21 2.94 19.53
CA SER A 6 12.92 3.45 19.98
C SER A 6 11.87 2.79 19.10
N SER A 7 11.04 1.94 19.69
CA SER A 7 9.95 1.31 18.94
C SER A 7 8.96 2.40 18.57
N ASP A 8 8.92 2.75 17.28
CA ASP A 8 7.96 3.72 16.76
C ASP A 8 6.61 3.02 16.63
N TRP A 9 5.55 3.62 17.16
CA TRP A 9 4.21 3.04 17.15
C TRP A 9 3.69 2.72 15.74
N ARG A 10 4.23 3.37 14.69
CA ARG A 10 3.87 3.08 13.30
C ARG A 10 4.37 1.70 12.85
N ASP A 11 5.38 1.14 13.50
CA ASP A 11 5.83 -0.23 13.21
C ASP A 11 4.76 -1.26 13.56
N ALA A 12 3.92 -1.00 14.57
CA ALA A 12 2.81 -1.85 14.96
C ALA A 12 1.58 -1.73 14.04
N LEU A 13 1.52 -0.71 13.19
CA LEU A 13 0.37 -0.48 12.31
C LEU A 13 0.37 -1.43 11.08
N PRO A 14 -0.76 -2.10 10.79
CA PRO A 14 -0.95 -2.83 9.54
C PRO A 14 -0.98 -1.89 8.33
N PHE A 15 -0.44 -2.34 7.21
CA PHE A 15 -0.48 -1.59 5.95
C PHE A 15 -1.88 -1.60 5.33
N GLU A 16 -2.26 -0.46 4.72
CA GLU A 16 -3.52 -0.23 3.99
C GLU A 16 -4.80 -0.55 4.81
N THR A 17 -4.65 -0.65 6.13
CA THR A 17 -5.75 -0.96 7.04
C THR A 17 -5.98 0.23 7.95
N PRO A 18 -7.16 0.87 7.90
CA PRO A 18 -7.50 1.98 8.78
C PRO A 18 -7.66 1.47 10.21
N VAL A 19 -6.89 2.06 11.11
CA VAL A 19 -7.00 1.87 12.55
C VAL A 19 -7.50 3.17 13.17
N LEU A 20 -8.30 3.13 14.23
CA LEU A 20 -8.71 4.36 14.90
C LEU A 20 -7.48 5.03 15.53
N ALA A 21 -7.32 6.34 15.34
CA ALA A 21 -6.14 7.04 15.82
C ALA A 21 -6.06 7.05 17.35
N ALA A 22 -7.21 7.07 18.04
CA ALA A 22 -7.28 6.96 19.50
C ALA A 22 -6.67 5.65 20.06
N ASP A 23 -6.80 4.54 19.33
CA ASP A 23 -6.26 3.23 19.76
C ASP A 23 -4.78 3.05 19.39
N ALA A 24 -4.34 3.69 18.30
CA ALA A 24 -3.00 3.50 17.76
C ALA A 24 -1.96 4.49 18.29
N VAL A 25 -2.36 5.73 18.59
CA VAL A 25 -1.43 6.80 18.95
C VAL A 25 -2.05 7.77 19.96
N PRO A 26 -1.49 7.87 21.17
CA PRO A 26 -1.82 8.97 22.06
C PRO A 26 -1.21 10.27 21.50
N GLY A 27 -2.00 11.34 21.42
CA GLY A 27 -1.50 12.62 20.93
C GLY A 27 -2.58 13.67 20.67
N GLU A 28 -2.14 14.81 20.14
CA GLU A 28 -3.00 15.98 19.92
C GLU A 28 -3.92 15.84 18.70
N PRO A 29 -5.03 16.59 18.66
CA PRO A 29 -5.92 16.70 17.51
C PRO A 29 -5.16 16.99 16.22
N THR A 30 -5.60 16.43 15.11
CA THR A 30 -4.92 16.63 13.83
C THR A 30 -5.89 16.74 12.67
N ARG A 31 -5.37 17.17 11.52
CA ARG A 31 -6.19 17.37 10.32
C ARG A 31 -6.18 16.12 9.47
N CYS A 32 -7.32 15.86 8.85
CA CYS A 32 -7.38 14.88 7.77
C CYS A 32 -6.58 15.39 6.56
N VAL A 33 -5.80 14.51 5.94
CA VAL A 33 -4.98 14.82 4.76
C VAL A 33 -5.80 15.25 3.54
N SER A 34 -7.06 14.82 3.46
CA SER A 34 -7.99 15.14 2.37
C SER A 34 -8.85 16.37 2.65
N CYS A 35 -8.91 16.82 3.91
CA CYS A 35 -9.62 18.05 4.25
C CYS A 35 -8.85 19.29 3.77
N PRO A 36 -9.55 20.39 3.41
CA PRO A 36 -8.92 21.66 3.13
C PRO A 36 -7.99 22.12 4.26
N ALA A 37 -6.93 22.85 3.92
CA ALA A 37 -5.95 23.33 4.90
C ALA A 37 -6.56 24.20 6.02
N GLY A 38 -7.70 24.86 5.76
CA GLY A 38 -8.44 25.67 6.72
C GLY A 38 -9.41 24.91 7.62
N SER A 39 -9.57 23.59 7.46
CA SER A 39 -10.48 22.81 8.30
C SER A 39 -9.98 22.74 9.76
N GLU A 40 -10.92 22.66 10.70
CA GLU A 40 -10.59 22.50 12.12
C GLU A 40 -9.89 21.14 12.37
N PRO A 41 -8.86 21.11 13.24
CA PRO A 41 -8.30 19.84 13.72
C PRO A 41 -9.38 19.02 14.41
N ARG A 42 -9.40 17.71 14.15
CA ARG A 42 -10.33 16.78 14.79
C ARG A 42 -9.64 15.97 15.86
N GLU A 43 -10.43 15.56 16.85
CA GLU A 43 -9.98 14.70 17.93
C GLU A 43 -9.54 13.33 17.39
N ARG A 44 -8.68 12.64 18.14
CA ARG A 44 -8.16 11.31 17.76
C ARG A 44 -9.24 10.25 17.65
N THR A 45 -10.33 10.43 18.38
CA THR A 45 -11.51 9.55 18.38
C THR A 45 -12.32 9.65 17.08
N GLU A 46 -12.14 10.72 16.31
CA GLU A 46 -12.83 10.96 15.03
C GLU A 46 -11.91 10.81 13.82
N LEU A 47 -10.71 10.27 14.04
CA LEU A 47 -9.69 10.12 13.02
C LEU A 47 -9.26 8.67 12.86
N TRP A 48 -9.01 8.30 11.62
CA TRP A 48 -8.44 7.03 11.22
C TRP A 48 -7.01 7.25 10.78
N VAL A 49 -6.13 6.39 11.26
CA VAL A 49 -4.73 6.33 10.86
C VAL A 49 -4.54 5.18 9.88
N VAL A 50 -3.92 5.47 8.75
CA VAL A 50 -3.63 4.46 7.71
C VAL A 50 -2.15 4.52 7.38
N LYS A 51 -1.49 3.36 7.47
CA LYS A 51 -0.10 3.20 7.04
C LYS A 51 -0.07 2.74 5.58
N HIS A 52 0.52 3.55 4.71
CA HIS A 52 0.65 3.24 3.30
C HIS A 52 2.03 2.74 2.93
N ARG A 53 2.09 1.88 1.91
CA ARG A 53 3.37 1.43 1.36
C ARG A 53 4.03 2.54 0.54
N HIS A 54 5.35 2.67 0.66
CA HIS A 54 6.16 3.55 -0.19
C HIS A 54 7.14 2.70 -1.01
N PRO A 55 7.31 2.94 -2.32
CA PRO A 55 8.18 2.12 -3.17
C PRO A 55 9.61 2.01 -2.65
N ASN A 56 10.14 3.11 -2.11
CA ASN A 56 11.53 3.20 -1.66
C ASN A 56 11.69 3.18 -0.13
N ASN A 57 10.61 3.01 0.63
CA ASN A 57 10.68 2.98 2.10
C ASN A 57 9.79 1.87 2.66
N HIS A 58 10.42 0.81 3.15
CA HIS A 58 9.74 -0.35 3.73
C HIS A 58 8.96 -0.03 5.01
N ALA A 59 9.31 1.04 5.73
CA ALA A 59 8.52 1.51 6.87
C ALA A 59 7.19 2.15 6.42
N GLY A 60 7.07 2.52 5.15
CA GLY A 60 5.91 3.24 4.62
C GLY A 60 5.78 4.64 5.22
N PHE A 61 4.58 5.21 5.08
CA PHE A 61 4.23 6.48 5.71
C PHE A 61 2.80 6.42 6.25
N VAL A 62 2.49 7.28 7.21
CA VAL A 62 1.20 7.27 7.90
C VAL A 62 0.42 8.54 7.60
N ARG A 63 -0.87 8.41 7.30
CA ARG A 63 -1.80 9.52 7.07
C ARG A 63 -3.02 9.43 7.97
N TYR A 64 -3.58 10.59 8.29
CA TYR A 64 -4.82 10.72 9.05
C TYR A 64 -5.98 11.06 8.14
N TYR A 65 -7.11 10.41 8.37
CA TYR A 65 -8.34 10.57 7.63
C TYR A 65 -9.49 10.82 8.61
N CYS A 66 -10.45 11.67 8.25
CA CYS A 66 -11.73 11.76 8.96
C CYS A 66 -12.71 10.71 8.38
N ALA A 67 -13.90 10.58 8.97
CA ALA A 67 -14.86 9.53 8.64
C ALA A 67 -15.29 9.56 7.17
N GLU A 68 -15.37 10.78 6.64
CA GLU A 68 -15.81 11.09 5.29
C GLU A 68 -14.72 10.74 4.25
N HIS A 69 -13.44 10.83 4.64
CA HIS A 69 -12.30 10.60 3.77
C HIS A 69 -11.56 9.29 4.06
N ALA A 70 -11.98 8.55 5.09
CA ALA A 70 -11.35 7.30 5.45
C ALA A 70 -11.53 6.29 4.31
N PRO A 71 -10.46 5.58 3.91
CA PRO A 71 -10.59 4.54 2.91
C PRO A 71 -11.59 3.51 3.44
N LYS A 72 -12.64 3.25 2.66
CA LYS A 72 -13.70 2.32 3.04
C LYS A 72 -13.19 0.90 2.92
N THR A 73 -12.47 0.45 3.93
CA THR A 73 -12.02 -0.94 4.01
C THR A 73 -13.23 -1.81 4.29
N ALA A 74 -13.40 -2.87 3.50
CA ALA A 74 -14.41 -3.87 3.77
C ALA A 74 -14.24 -4.38 5.22
N PRO A 75 -15.34 -4.55 5.97
CA PRO A 75 -15.24 -5.01 7.35
C PRO A 75 -14.44 -6.31 7.41
N PRO A 76 -13.54 -6.48 8.40
CA PRO A 76 -12.79 -7.71 8.54
C PRO A 76 -13.78 -8.88 8.62
N PRO A 77 -13.51 -10.01 7.94
CA PRO A 77 -14.37 -11.18 8.06
C PRO A 77 -14.48 -11.55 9.55
N PRO A 78 -15.68 -11.92 10.03
CA PRO A 78 -15.86 -12.27 11.43
C PRO A 78 -14.87 -13.37 11.81
N PRO A 79 -14.30 -13.34 13.03
CA PRO A 79 -13.36 -14.36 13.47
C PRO A 79 -14.01 -15.73 13.29
N SER A 80 -13.44 -16.53 12.37
CA SER A 80 -13.93 -17.87 12.13
C SER A 80 -13.67 -18.67 13.41
N VAL A 81 -14.73 -18.91 14.17
CA VAL A 81 -14.73 -19.89 15.25
C VAL A 81 -14.44 -21.25 14.61
N ALA A 82 -13.17 -21.65 14.66
CA ALA A 82 -12.74 -22.98 14.29
C ALA A 82 -13.52 -23.98 15.16
N ARG A 83 -14.53 -24.64 14.57
CA ARG A 83 -15.20 -25.76 15.23
C ARG A 83 -14.22 -26.94 15.25
N PRO A 84 -13.99 -27.57 16.41
CA PRO A 84 -13.12 -28.73 16.47
C PRO A 84 -13.85 -29.94 15.88
N GLY A 85 -13.15 -30.67 15.02
CA GLY A 85 -13.28 -32.11 14.87
C GLY A 85 -14.48 -32.63 14.05
N LYS A 86 -14.19 -33.09 12.84
CA LYS A 86 -14.51 -34.47 12.46
C LYS A 86 -13.55 -34.96 11.40
N ALA A 87 -12.60 -35.79 11.83
CA ALA A 87 -11.90 -36.71 10.97
C ALA A 87 -12.92 -37.66 10.33
N ARG A 88 -12.95 -37.71 9.00
CA ARG A 88 -13.28 -38.93 8.28
C ARG A 88 -12.50 -38.95 6.98
N GLY A 89 -11.58 -39.91 6.91
CA GLY A 89 -10.77 -40.16 5.75
C GLY A 89 -11.63 -40.53 4.55
N THR A 90 -11.24 -40.01 3.40
CA THR A 90 -11.65 -40.51 2.10
C THR A 90 -10.41 -40.51 1.22
N ALA A 91 -10.05 -41.69 0.72
CA ALA A 91 -8.84 -41.94 -0.05
C ALA A 91 -8.77 -41.07 -1.32
N PRO A 92 -7.58 -40.61 -1.74
CA PRO A 92 -7.44 -39.85 -2.98
C PRO A 92 -7.52 -40.79 -4.20
N LYS A 93 -8.45 -40.52 -5.12
CA LYS A 93 -8.40 -41.07 -6.49
C LYS A 93 -7.31 -40.34 -7.28
N PRO A 94 -6.44 -41.03 -8.04
CA PRO A 94 -5.44 -40.39 -8.88
C PRO A 94 -6.12 -39.66 -10.05
N ARG A 95 -5.85 -38.36 -10.17
CA ARG A 95 -6.26 -37.53 -11.30
C ARG A 95 -5.07 -37.41 -12.27
N PRO A 96 -5.26 -37.62 -13.58
CA PRO A 96 -4.17 -37.66 -14.55
C PRO A 96 -3.45 -36.31 -14.67
N GLU A 97 -2.13 -36.41 -14.88
CA GLU A 97 -1.20 -35.31 -15.15
C GLU A 97 -1.71 -34.36 -16.23
N ARG A 98 -1.71 -33.06 -15.92
CA ARG A 98 -1.97 -32.00 -16.88
C ARG A 98 -0.64 -31.57 -17.48
N THR A 99 -0.46 -31.90 -18.75
CA THR A 99 0.65 -31.50 -19.62
C THR A 99 0.90 -29.99 -19.53
N VAL A 100 2.15 -29.61 -19.26
CA VAL A 100 2.62 -28.21 -19.19
C VAL A 100 2.68 -27.64 -20.61
N ALA A 101 1.97 -26.54 -20.86
CA ALA A 101 2.11 -25.77 -22.08
C ALA A 101 3.43 -24.95 -22.05
N PRO A 102 4.16 -24.83 -23.18
CA PRO A 102 5.42 -24.10 -23.23
C PRO A 102 5.19 -22.59 -22.99
N LYS A 103 6.00 -22.01 -22.10
CA LYS A 103 6.03 -20.56 -21.81
C LYS A 103 6.48 -19.79 -23.05
N ARG A 104 5.73 -18.73 -23.40
CA ARG A 104 6.18 -17.69 -24.34
C ARG A 104 7.40 -16.96 -23.75
N PRO A 105 8.36 -16.54 -24.59
CA PRO A 105 9.49 -15.73 -24.13
C PRO A 105 9.00 -14.38 -23.59
N ALA A 106 9.59 -13.95 -22.47
CA ALA A 106 9.31 -12.68 -21.84
C ALA A 106 9.80 -11.52 -22.73
N ALA A 107 9.01 -10.45 -22.80
CA ALA A 107 9.41 -9.22 -23.47
C ALA A 107 10.63 -8.62 -22.78
N SER A 108 11.66 -8.31 -23.56
CA SER A 108 12.91 -7.69 -23.13
C SER A 108 12.61 -6.31 -22.51
N LEU A 109 12.89 -6.16 -21.20
CA LEU A 109 12.70 -4.91 -20.46
C LEU A 109 13.88 -3.94 -20.59
N ASP A 110 14.83 -4.21 -21.48
CA ASP A 110 16.07 -3.45 -21.62
C ASP A 110 15.99 -2.41 -22.75
N VAL A 111 14.93 -1.61 -22.76
CA VAL A 111 14.89 -0.39 -23.58
C VAL A 111 15.17 0.77 -22.65
N VAL A 112 16.43 1.20 -22.60
CA VAL A 112 16.83 2.44 -21.94
C VAL A 112 16.13 3.59 -22.66
N ARG A 113 15.01 4.08 -22.11
CA ARG A 113 14.33 5.26 -22.66
C ARG A 113 15.16 6.50 -22.37
N ALA A 114 15.32 7.35 -23.38
CA ALA A 114 16.00 8.63 -23.26
C ALA A 114 15.32 9.52 -22.19
N MET A 115 16.11 10.26 -21.42
CA MET A 115 15.63 11.26 -20.47
C MET A 115 15.72 12.66 -21.05
N CYS A 116 14.72 13.49 -20.79
CA CYS A 116 14.76 14.89 -21.16
C CYS A 116 15.78 15.65 -20.27
N PRO A 117 16.74 16.40 -20.84
CA PRO A 117 17.76 17.10 -20.07
C PRO A 117 17.23 18.28 -19.25
N ASP A 118 16.10 18.87 -19.65
CA ASP A 118 15.48 20.02 -18.97
C ASP A 118 14.50 19.58 -17.87
N CYS A 119 13.72 18.53 -18.11
CA CYS A 119 12.69 18.08 -17.17
C CYS A 119 13.07 16.82 -16.38
N PHE A 120 14.17 16.14 -16.74
CA PHE A 120 14.63 14.89 -16.12
C PHE A 120 13.56 13.80 -16.05
N VAL A 121 12.65 13.78 -17.03
CA VAL A 121 11.60 12.77 -17.17
C VAL A 121 11.87 11.87 -18.37
N GLU A 122 11.37 10.64 -18.28
CA GLU A 122 11.44 9.65 -19.35
C GLU A 122 10.67 10.14 -20.59
N VAL A 123 11.34 10.15 -21.73
CA VAL A 123 10.78 10.60 -22.99
C VAL A 123 9.95 9.47 -23.59
N SER A 124 8.81 9.82 -24.18
CA SER A 124 7.95 8.85 -24.87
C SER A 124 8.69 8.22 -26.06
N ALA A 125 8.22 7.06 -26.53
CA ALA A 125 8.81 6.39 -27.70
C ALA A 125 8.82 7.23 -28.99
N THR A 126 8.04 8.31 -29.03
CA THR A 126 8.01 9.32 -30.11
C THR A 126 9.14 10.35 -30.03
N GLY A 127 9.97 10.33 -28.99
CA GLY A 127 11.06 11.29 -28.78
C GLY A 127 10.58 12.68 -28.33
N VAL A 128 9.33 12.84 -27.91
CA VAL A 128 8.80 14.12 -27.41
C VAL A 128 8.61 14.06 -25.90
N CYS A 129 9.14 15.06 -25.18
CA CYS A 129 8.94 15.19 -23.75
C CYS A 129 7.49 15.57 -23.46
N GLY A 130 6.76 14.72 -22.72
CA GLY A 130 5.36 14.98 -22.37
C GLY A 130 5.16 16.13 -21.38
N MET A 131 6.23 16.67 -20.79
CA MET A 131 6.17 17.74 -19.80
C MET A 131 6.45 19.12 -20.40
N CYS A 132 7.54 19.27 -21.17
CA CYS A 132 7.89 20.56 -21.79
C CYS A 132 7.61 20.62 -23.31
N GLY A 133 7.23 19.51 -23.94
CA GLY A 133 6.99 19.45 -25.38
C GLY A 133 8.24 19.47 -26.25
N GLN A 134 9.44 19.51 -25.67
CA GLN A 134 10.69 19.48 -26.45
C GLN A 134 10.90 18.12 -27.11
N GLN A 135 11.39 18.16 -28.35
CA GLN A 135 11.87 16.98 -29.06
C GLN A 135 13.25 16.61 -28.50
N VAL A 136 13.35 15.43 -27.91
CA VAL A 136 14.57 14.79 -27.42
C VAL A 136 14.83 13.61 -28.35
N ALA A 137 15.70 13.84 -29.34
CA ALA A 137 16.08 12.87 -30.37
C ALA A 137 17.10 11.85 -29.86
#